data_AF-A0A662GRH1-F1
#
_entry.id   AF-A0A662GRH1-F1
#
_cell.length_a   1.000
_cell.length_b   1.000
_cell.length_c   1.000
_cell.angle_alpha   90.00
_cell.angle_beta   90.00
_cell.angle_gamma   90.00
#
_symmetry.space_group_name_H-M   'P 1'
#
loop_
_entity.id
_entity.type
_entity.pdbx_description
1 polymer ?
#
loop_
_entity_poly.entity_id
_entity_poly.type
_entity_poly.pdbx_seq_one_letter_code
_entity_poly.pdbx_strand_id
1 'polypeptide(L)'
;MSKEKIQTVCFWLLDINYEMLGDTPEIRLWGISDKNERIVVLDRSFRPYFYAILDKNSKVEEVKERILKNELVRRHIIAIEFLQKKFFGQPVKVLKITCREPPAIPKIRDEVKLIKGIEDVLEADIRFYMRYMIDNEIFPCSWHEVNARELSNDKGWQVDKVFLALSPPKLKIDKKKLPSLSVYAFDIECYNVHGEPLAERDPIIIISRVYNGSDKVILTARDKND
;
A
#
# COMPACT_ATOMS: atom_id res chain seq x y z
N MET A 1 -21.13 -3.78 26.16
CA MET A 1 -19.75 -3.51 25.68
C MET A 1 -19.06 -4.85 25.48
N SER A 2 -19.08 -5.39 24.27
CA SER A 2 -18.34 -6.62 23.94
C SER A 2 -16.85 -6.36 24.09
N LYS A 3 -16.15 -7.14 24.90
CA LYS A 3 -14.69 -7.11 24.96
C LYS A 3 -14.17 -7.45 23.57
N GLU A 4 -13.60 -6.47 22.87
CA GLU A 4 -12.96 -6.69 21.58
C GLU A 4 -11.82 -7.69 21.80
N LYS A 5 -11.96 -8.89 21.22
CA LYS A 5 -11.03 -9.99 21.44
C LYS A 5 -9.78 -9.74 20.61
N ILE A 6 -8.69 -9.36 21.28
CA ILE A 6 -7.36 -9.31 20.69
C ILE A 6 -6.91 -10.75 20.43
N GLN A 7 -6.38 -11.00 19.24
CA GLN A 7 -5.83 -12.28 18.86
C GLN A 7 -4.63 -12.12 17.92
N THR A 8 -3.78 -13.13 17.93
CA THR A 8 -2.67 -13.24 16.99
C THR A 8 -3.19 -13.89 15.71
N VAL A 9 -3.00 -13.20 14.58
CA VAL A 9 -3.43 -13.63 13.25
C VAL A 9 -2.20 -13.94 12.41
N CYS A 10 -2.16 -15.14 11.84
CA CYS A 10 -1.11 -15.59 10.94
C CYS A 10 -1.70 -15.69 9.52
N PHE A 11 -1.09 -15.01 8.55
CA PHE A 11 -1.61 -14.91 7.20
C PHE A 11 -0.52 -14.84 6.14
N TRP A 12 -0.81 -15.32 4.94
CA TRP A 12 0.04 -15.21 3.77
C TRP A 12 -0.37 -14.00 2.95
N LEU A 13 0.53 -13.03 2.78
CA LEU A 13 0.24 -11.81 2.04
C LEU A 13 0.14 -12.06 0.53
N LEU A 14 -0.99 -11.67 -0.06
CA LEU A 14 -1.24 -11.74 -1.50
C LEU A 14 -1.17 -10.37 -2.16
N ASP A 15 -1.81 -9.38 -1.56
CA ASP A 15 -1.86 -8.04 -2.12
C ASP A 15 -1.85 -6.99 -1.01
N ILE A 16 -1.41 -5.79 -1.35
CA ILE A 16 -1.36 -4.65 -0.44
C ILE A 16 -1.71 -3.38 -1.20
N ASN A 17 -2.61 -2.62 -0.61
CA ASN A 17 -2.92 -1.26 -1.05
C ASN A 17 -3.11 -0.34 0.16
N TYR A 18 -3.47 0.91 -0.11
CA TYR A 18 -3.87 1.84 0.93
C TYR A 18 -5.05 2.67 0.46
N GLU A 19 -5.83 3.16 1.40
CA GLU A 19 -6.91 4.10 1.16
C GLU A 19 -6.87 5.22 2.19
N MET A 20 -7.43 6.38 1.84
CA MET A 20 -7.62 7.48 2.78
C MET A 20 -8.95 7.30 3.53
N LEU A 21 -8.89 7.17 4.86
CA LEU A 21 -10.05 7.21 5.74
C LEU A 21 -10.10 8.59 6.40
N GLY A 22 -10.81 9.53 5.76
CA GLY A 22 -10.67 10.96 6.06
C GLY A 22 -9.20 11.36 5.85
N ASP A 23 -8.58 11.92 6.89
CA ASP A 23 -7.18 12.36 6.84
C ASP A 23 -6.17 11.26 7.26
N THR A 24 -6.64 10.05 7.56
CA THR A 24 -5.76 8.96 8.01
C THR A 24 -5.54 7.95 6.88
N PRO A 25 -4.29 7.72 6.45
CA PRO A 25 -4.00 6.64 5.53
C PRO A 25 -4.16 5.28 6.23
N GLU A 26 -4.91 4.37 5.62
CA GLU A 26 -5.15 2.99 6.06
C GLU A 26 -4.48 2.04 5.06
N ILE A 27 -3.41 1.37 5.48
CA ILE A 27 -2.83 0.24 4.75
C ILE A 27 -3.79 -0.94 4.86
N ARG A 28 -3.96 -1.69 3.76
CA ARG A 28 -4.77 -2.91 3.71
C ARG A 28 -3.93 -4.03 3.14
N LEU A 29 -3.76 -5.08 3.93
CA LEU A 29 -2.98 -6.27 3.63
C LEU A 29 -3.96 -7.42 3.40
N TRP A 30 -4.08 -7.86 2.15
CA TRP A 30 -4.99 -8.92 1.72
C TRP A 30 -4.25 -10.24 1.72
N GLY A 31 -4.85 -11.28 2.29
CA GLY A 31 -4.16 -12.55 2.39
C GLY A 31 -5.05 -13.72 2.75
N ILE A 32 -4.39 -14.86 2.94
CA ILE A 32 -5.03 -16.11 3.35
C ILE A 32 -4.50 -16.49 4.72
N SER A 33 -5.38 -16.68 5.69
CA SER A 33 -5.01 -17.10 7.03
C SER A 33 -4.46 -18.53 7.03
N ASP A 34 -3.80 -18.92 8.12
CA ASP A 34 -3.37 -20.30 8.32
C ASP A 34 -4.53 -21.31 8.49
N LYS A 35 -5.76 -20.80 8.64
CA LYS A 35 -7.02 -21.55 8.62
C LYS A 35 -7.70 -21.56 7.24
N ASN A 36 -7.00 -21.08 6.22
CA ASN A 36 -7.49 -21.00 4.84
C ASN A 36 -8.69 -20.05 4.64
N GLU A 37 -8.79 -19.02 5.48
CA GLU A 37 -9.79 -17.96 5.38
C GLU A 37 -9.20 -16.79 4.59
N ARG A 38 -9.97 -16.18 3.69
CA ARG A 38 -9.62 -14.91 3.05
C ARG A 38 -9.77 -13.81 4.07
N ILE A 39 -8.71 -13.03 4.29
CA ILE A 39 -8.72 -11.98 5.30
C ILE A 39 -8.17 -10.68 4.74
N VAL A 40 -8.50 -9.59 5.42
CA VAL A 40 -7.80 -8.32 5.27
C VAL A 40 -7.35 -7.80 6.63
N VAL A 41 -6.09 -7.42 6.73
CA VAL A 41 -5.50 -6.77 7.90
C VAL A 41 -5.31 -5.29 7.59
N LEU A 42 -5.91 -4.43 8.41
CA LEU A 42 -5.85 -2.98 8.30
C LEU A 42 -4.81 -2.42 9.26
N ASP A 43 -3.97 -1.49 8.81
CA ASP A 43 -3.03 -0.76 9.65
C ASP A 43 -3.13 0.75 9.40
N ARG A 44 -3.36 1.51 10.47
CA ARG A 44 -3.55 2.97 10.46
C ARG A 44 -2.44 3.72 11.17
N SER A 45 -1.40 3.02 11.62
CA SER A 45 -0.30 3.58 12.42
C SER A 45 0.76 4.27 11.55
N PHE A 46 0.87 3.88 10.27
CA PHE A 46 1.92 4.36 9.39
C PHE A 46 1.64 5.76 8.83
N ARG A 47 2.69 6.57 8.67
CA ARG A 47 2.61 7.93 8.09
C ARG A 47 3.67 8.12 7.02
N PRO A 48 3.35 8.81 5.92
CA PRO A 48 4.31 9.06 4.86
C PRO A 48 5.39 10.01 5.35
N TYR A 49 6.61 9.83 4.86
CA TYR A 49 7.71 10.75 5.12
C TYR A 49 8.70 10.75 3.96
N PHE A 50 9.55 11.76 3.94
CA PHE A 50 10.69 11.84 3.06
C PHE A 50 11.86 12.54 3.77
N TYR A 51 13.02 12.59 3.12
CA TYR A 51 14.22 13.22 3.67
C TYR A 51 14.60 14.47 2.88
N ALA A 52 14.93 15.55 3.58
CA ALA A 52 15.56 16.74 3.01
C ALA A 52 17.01 16.81 3.48
N ILE A 53 17.97 16.83 2.56
CA ILE A 53 19.40 17.01 2.86
C ILE A 53 19.64 18.49 3.16
N LEU A 54 20.36 18.76 4.25
CA LEU A 54 20.75 20.12 4.62
C LEU A 54 22.08 20.50 3.97
N ASP A 55 22.18 21.74 3.48
CA ASP A 55 23.46 22.30 3.05
C ASP A 55 24.47 22.25 4.21
N LYS A 56 25.75 22.05 3.89
CA LYS A 56 26.84 21.88 4.87
C LYS A 56 26.90 22.97 5.96
N ASN A 57 26.58 24.21 5.58
CA ASN A 57 26.67 25.40 6.43
C ASN A 57 25.32 25.79 7.08
N SER A 58 24.25 25.06 6.79
CA SER A 58 22.93 25.38 7.32
C SER A 58 22.79 25.01 8.78
N LYS A 59 22.21 25.93 9.56
CA LYS A 59 21.75 25.63 10.92
C LYS A 59 20.39 24.93 10.84
N VAL A 60 20.26 23.83 11.57
CA VAL A 60 19.10 22.94 11.54
C VAL A 60 17.84 23.69 11.92
N GLU A 61 17.91 24.50 12.98
CA GLU A 61 16.80 25.25 13.56
C GLU A 61 16.28 26.31 12.59
N GLU A 62 17.17 27.06 11.93
CA GLU A 62 16.78 28.08 10.95
C GLU A 62 16.07 27.46 9.74
N VAL A 63 16.53 26.30 9.26
CA VAL A 63 15.88 25.62 8.13
C VAL A 63 14.52 25.06 8.54
N LYS A 64 14.41 24.47 9.74
CA LYS A 64 13.12 24.02 10.28
C LYS A 64 12.12 25.17 10.38
N GLU A 65 12.54 26.32 10.87
CA GLU A 65 11.67 27.51 10.92
C GLU A 65 11.21 27.96 9.53
N ARG A 66 12.10 27.96 8.53
CA ARG A 66 11.73 28.30 7.14
C ARG A 66 10.71 27.32 6.57
N ILE A 67 10.87 26.02 6.81
CA ILE A 67 9.89 24.99 6.42
C ILE A 67 8.53 25.29 7.06
N LEU A 68 8.51 25.60 8.35
CA LEU A 68 7.27 25.86 9.09
C LEU A 68 6.62 27.22 8.76
N LYS A 69 7.37 28.17 8.17
CA LYS A 69 6.83 29.43 7.63
C LYS A 69 6.09 29.25 6.32
N ASN A 70 6.37 28.19 5.55
CA ASN A 70 5.60 27.86 4.36
C ASN A 70 4.24 27.28 4.79
N GLU A 71 3.16 28.06 4.63
CA GLU A 71 1.82 27.68 5.10
C GLU A 71 1.28 26.40 4.47
N LEU A 72 1.62 26.14 3.21
CA LEU A 72 1.19 24.93 2.53
C LEU A 72 1.85 23.72 3.18
N VAL A 73 3.17 23.77 3.31
CA VAL A 73 3.96 22.68 3.89
C VAL A 73 3.54 22.45 5.35
N ARG A 74 3.42 23.51 6.15
CA ARG A 74 3.00 23.45 7.56
C ARG A 74 1.66 22.73 7.77
N ARG A 75 0.69 22.90 6.86
CA ARG A 75 -0.64 22.30 6.99
C ARG A 75 -0.63 20.77 6.94
N HIS A 76 0.35 20.19 6.25
CA HIS A 76 0.43 18.75 5.99
C HIS A 76 1.49 18.04 6.82
N ILE A 77 2.40 18.76 7.48
CA ILE A 77 3.45 18.17 8.32
C ILE A 77 2.89 17.72 9.67
N ILE A 78 3.32 16.54 10.12
CA ILE A 78 3.16 16.03 11.47
C ILE A 78 4.40 16.29 12.31
N ALA A 79 5.59 15.99 11.77
CA ALA A 79 6.84 16.09 12.51
C ALA A 79 8.03 16.39 11.58
N ILE A 80 9.04 17.06 12.14
CA ILE A 80 10.33 17.30 11.48
C ILE A 80 11.46 16.89 12.43
N GLU A 81 12.10 15.76 12.13
CA GLU A 81 13.15 15.17 12.96
C GLU A 81 14.52 15.41 12.31
N PHE A 82 15.51 15.84 13.11
CA PHE A 82 16.88 15.95 12.62
C PHE A 82 17.60 14.62 12.80
N LEU A 83 18.24 14.12 11.74
CA LEU A 83 18.94 12.85 11.74
C LEU A 83 20.29 12.98 11.02
N GLN A 84 21.19 12.04 11.31
CA GLN A 84 22.37 11.79 10.49
C GLN A 84 22.17 10.48 9.72
N LYS A 85 22.38 10.54 8.40
CA LYS A 85 22.24 9.39 7.48
C LYS A 85 23.48 9.29 6.60
N LYS A 86 23.55 8.26 5.76
CA LYS A 86 24.61 8.12 4.75
C LYS A 86 24.02 8.36 3.37
N PHE A 87 24.69 9.17 2.56
CA PHE A 87 24.39 9.37 1.14
C PHE A 87 25.64 9.04 0.34
N PHE A 88 25.55 8.04 -0.54
CA PHE A 88 26.72 7.44 -1.22
C PHE A 88 27.87 7.08 -0.25
N GLY A 89 27.52 6.53 0.91
CA GLY A 89 28.47 6.13 1.96
C GLY A 89 28.97 7.28 2.86
N GLN A 90 28.76 8.55 2.48
CA GLN A 90 29.21 9.71 3.24
C GLN A 90 28.15 10.16 4.25
N PRO A 91 28.53 10.54 5.48
CA PRO A 91 27.58 11.04 6.48
C PRO A 91 27.02 12.40 6.06
N VAL A 92 25.69 12.50 6.04
CA VAL A 92 24.94 13.72 5.71
C VAL A 92 23.92 14.05 6.79
N LYS A 93 23.68 15.35 6.96
CA LYS A 93 22.65 15.90 7.85
C LYS A 93 21.33 15.95 7.09
N VAL A 94 20.28 15.36 7.65
CA VAL A 94 18.96 15.35 7.02
C VAL A 94 17.86 15.75 7.98
N LEU A 95 16.79 16.29 7.42
CA LEU A 95 15.50 16.43 8.09
C LEU A 95 14.58 15.33 7.57
N LYS A 96 14.09 14.47 8.45
CA LYS A 96 12.99 13.56 8.16
C LYS A 96 11.69 14.33 8.35
N ILE A 97 10.95 14.52 7.27
CA ILE A 97 9.69 15.26 7.26
C ILE A 97 8.55 14.25 7.16
N THR A 98 7.83 14.07 8.26
CA THR A 98 6.65 13.19 8.33
C THR A 98 5.41 14.01 8.01
N CYS A 99 4.61 13.55 7.06
CA CYS A 99 3.40 14.21 6.59
C CYS A 99 2.15 13.42 6.99
N ARG A 100 0.98 14.05 6.89
CA ARG A 100 -0.30 13.46 7.27
C ARG A 100 -0.85 12.53 6.19
N GLU A 101 -0.89 12.97 4.94
CA GLU A 101 -1.46 12.22 3.83
C GLU A 101 -0.48 12.01 2.65
N PRO A 102 -0.41 10.79 2.09
CA PRO A 102 0.48 10.50 0.95
C PRO A 102 0.24 11.32 -0.32
N PRO A 103 -1.01 11.64 -0.73
CA PRO A 103 -1.25 12.40 -1.95
C PRO A 103 -0.65 13.81 -1.96
N ALA A 104 -0.39 14.40 -0.79
CA ALA A 104 0.21 15.73 -0.69
C ALA A 104 1.74 15.73 -0.85
N ILE A 105 2.40 14.57 -0.76
CA ILE A 105 3.86 14.45 -0.76
C ILE A 105 4.51 15.11 -2.00
N PRO A 106 4.03 14.90 -3.25
CA PRO A 106 4.65 15.52 -4.42
C PRO A 106 4.67 17.05 -4.36
N LYS A 107 3.60 17.66 -3.86
CA LYS A 107 3.53 19.11 -3.73
C LYS A 107 4.43 19.62 -2.61
N ILE A 108 4.43 18.92 -1.46
CA ILE A 108 5.23 19.31 -0.29
C ILE A 108 6.73 19.21 -0.60
N ARG A 109 7.18 18.13 -1.26
CA ARG A 109 8.61 17.95 -1.58
C ARG A 109 9.12 19.03 -2.53
N ASP A 110 8.30 19.47 -3.49
CA ASP A 110 8.69 20.50 -4.46
C ASP A 110 8.84 21.85 -3.76
N GLU A 111 7.91 22.19 -2.86
CA GLU A 111 7.99 23.39 -2.02
C GLU A 111 9.19 23.35 -1.06
N VAL A 112 9.44 22.20 -0.42
CA VAL A 112 10.58 22.03 0.48
C VAL A 112 11.90 22.16 -0.27
N LYS A 113 12.01 21.61 -1.48
CA LYS A 113 13.24 21.69 -2.30
C LYS A 113 13.65 23.12 -2.62
N LEU A 114 12.71 24.07 -2.66
CA LEU A 114 12.99 25.49 -2.93
C LEU A 114 13.49 26.27 -1.70
N ILE A 115 13.45 25.68 -0.51
CA ILE A 115 13.81 26.38 0.73
C ILE A 115 15.32 26.51 0.85
N LYS A 116 15.78 27.76 1.05
CA LYS A 116 17.20 28.05 1.31
C LYS A 116 17.71 27.24 2.51
N GLY A 117 18.76 26.48 2.28
CA GLY A 117 19.39 25.62 3.27
C GLY A 117 19.17 24.14 3.05
N ILE A 118 18.37 23.78 2.03
CA ILE A 118 18.10 22.41 1.59
C ILE A 118 18.84 22.18 0.28
N GLU A 119 19.68 21.15 0.26
CA GLU A 119 20.49 20.75 -0.90
C GLU A 119 19.65 19.91 -1.87
N ASP A 120 18.94 18.92 -1.35
CA ASP A 120 18.09 18.03 -2.14
C ASP A 120 17.01 17.35 -1.28
N VAL A 121 16.04 16.72 -1.95
CA VAL A 121 14.99 15.91 -1.34
C VAL A 121 15.05 14.49 -1.88
N LEU A 122 15.07 13.52 -0.97
CA LEU A 122 15.22 12.10 -1.27
C LEU A 122 14.06 11.27 -0.72
N GLU A 123 13.85 10.11 -1.35
CA GLU A 123 12.83 9.10 -0.98
C GLU A 123 11.38 9.61 -1.02
N ALA A 124 11.13 10.77 -1.65
CA ALA A 124 9.81 11.39 -1.73
C ALA A 124 8.95 10.85 -2.88
N ASP A 125 9.44 9.87 -3.64
CA ASP A 125 8.81 9.21 -4.78
C ASP A 125 8.52 7.73 -4.52
N ILE A 126 8.90 7.20 -3.35
CA ILE A 126 8.55 5.85 -2.93
C ILE A 126 7.04 5.80 -2.66
N ARG A 127 6.34 4.87 -3.32
CA ARG A 127 4.89 4.68 -3.10
C ARG A 127 4.62 4.32 -1.64
N PHE A 128 3.56 4.88 -1.07
CA PHE A 128 3.29 4.79 0.36
C PHE A 128 3.22 3.34 0.90
N TYR A 129 2.50 2.45 0.21
CA TYR A 129 2.42 1.04 0.62
C TYR A 129 3.77 0.31 0.48
N MET A 130 4.59 0.67 -0.52
CA MET A 130 5.94 0.11 -0.68
C MET A 130 6.84 0.57 0.47
N ARG A 131 6.74 1.84 0.87
CA ARG A 131 7.48 2.35 2.04
C ARG A 131 7.09 1.59 3.30
N TYR A 132 5.79 1.38 3.52
CA TYR A 132 5.30 0.57 4.63
C TYR A 132 5.91 -0.84 4.62
N MET A 133 5.99 -1.47 3.45
CA MET A 133 6.58 -2.80 3.33
C MET A 133 8.08 -2.81 3.67
N ILE A 134 8.84 -1.86 3.14
CA ILE A 134 10.28 -1.74 3.39
C ILE A 134 10.57 -1.50 4.88
N ASP A 135 9.82 -0.59 5.50
CA ASP A 135 10.06 -0.21 6.90
C ASP A 135 9.74 -1.29 7.91
N ASN A 136 8.74 -2.12 7.59
CA ASN A 136 8.24 -3.15 8.49
C ASN A 136 8.65 -4.57 8.03
N GLU A 137 9.57 -4.67 7.08
CA GLU A 137 10.06 -5.95 6.53
C GLU A 137 8.92 -6.88 6.07
N ILE A 138 7.92 -6.30 5.41
CA ILE A 138 6.78 -7.03 4.86
C ILE A 138 7.12 -7.49 3.44
N PHE A 139 7.24 -8.79 3.26
CA PHE A 139 7.50 -9.41 1.98
C PHE A 139 6.21 -9.93 1.35
N PRO A 140 5.94 -9.69 0.06
CA PRO A 140 4.81 -10.32 -0.61
C PRO A 140 5.02 -11.84 -0.68
N CYS A 141 3.93 -12.60 -0.81
CA CYS A 141 3.99 -14.05 -0.92
C CYS A 141 4.81 -14.70 0.21
N SER A 142 4.58 -14.26 1.43
CA SER A 142 5.23 -14.77 2.65
C SER A 142 4.23 -14.77 3.80
N TRP A 143 4.49 -15.58 4.83
CA TRP A 143 3.68 -15.60 6.04
C TRP A 143 4.07 -14.46 6.97
N HIS A 144 3.07 -13.81 7.55
CA HIS A 144 3.21 -12.78 8.56
C HIS A 144 2.33 -13.10 9.76
N GLU A 145 2.75 -12.59 10.91
CA GLU A 145 2.02 -12.67 12.16
C GLU A 145 1.77 -11.27 12.71
N VAL A 146 0.55 -11.03 13.18
CA VAL A 146 0.13 -9.72 13.70
C VAL A 146 -0.83 -9.88 14.87
N ASN A 147 -0.64 -9.07 15.91
CA ASN A 147 -1.65 -8.92 16.96
C ASN A 147 -2.72 -7.94 16.48
N ALA A 148 -3.95 -8.40 16.40
CA ALA A 148 -5.05 -7.64 15.84
C ALA A 148 -6.35 -7.86 16.59
N ARG A 149 -7.27 -6.91 16.45
CA ARG A 149 -8.67 -7.07 16.85
C ARG A 149 -9.51 -7.34 15.61
N GLU A 150 -10.49 -8.23 15.74
CA GLU A 150 -11.46 -8.50 14.68
C GLU A 150 -12.47 -7.35 14.59
N LEU A 151 -12.80 -6.96 13.37
CA LEU A 151 -13.81 -5.94 13.07
C LEU A 151 -14.97 -6.57 12.29
N SER A 152 -16.12 -5.93 12.33
CA SER A 152 -17.22 -6.23 11.41
C SER A 152 -16.84 -5.85 9.97
N ASN A 153 -17.31 -6.64 9.01
CA ASN A 153 -17.10 -6.38 7.59
C ASN A 153 -18.17 -5.40 7.05
N ASP A 154 -18.20 -4.19 7.60
CA ASP A 154 -19.23 -3.18 7.27
C ASP A 154 -19.12 -2.69 5.82
N LYS A 155 -17.96 -2.87 5.19
CA LYS A 155 -17.68 -2.46 3.80
C LYS A 155 -18.10 -3.50 2.76
N GLY A 156 -18.60 -4.67 3.18
CA GLY A 156 -19.05 -5.72 2.26
C GLY A 156 -17.93 -6.33 1.41
N TRP A 157 -16.69 -6.35 1.92
CA TRP A 157 -15.57 -6.97 1.21
C TRP A 157 -15.77 -8.48 1.05
N GLN A 158 -15.30 -9.06 -0.05
CA GLN A 158 -15.37 -10.51 -0.29
C GLN A 158 -14.26 -11.26 0.48
N VAL A 159 -14.29 -11.14 1.81
CA VAL A 159 -13.37 -11.77 2.76
C VAL A 159 -14.16 -12.40 3.89
N ASP A 160 -13.62 -13.44 4.49
CA ASP A 160 -14.22 -14.11 5.63
C ASP A 160 -14.08 -13.26 6.90
N LYS A 161 -12.95 -12.57 7.07
CA LYS A 161 -12.66 -11.75 8.27
C LYS A 161 -11.90 -10.46 7.98
N VAL A 162 -12.15 -9.47 8.82
CA VAL A 162 -11.46 -8.17 8.81
C VAL A 162 -10.77 -7.98 10.16
N PHE A 163 -9.50 -7.57 10.11
CA PHE A 163 -8.70 -7.34 11.30
C PHE A 163 -8.13 -5.92 11.30
N LEU A 164 -8.10 -5.28 12.46
CA LEU A 164 -7.30 -4.07 12.69
C LEU A 164 -6.05 -4.43 13.47
N ALA A 165 -4.89 -4.22 12.85
CA ALA A 165 -3.59 -4.42 13.46
C ALA A 165 -3.37 -3.44 14.62
N LEU A 166 -2.82 -3.95 15.72
CA LEU A 166 -2.37 -3.15 16.87
C LEU A 166 -0.91 -2.72 16.72
N SER A 167 -0.17 -3.40 15.85
CA SER A 167 1.21 -3.11 15.44
C SER A 167 1.43 -3.64 14.02
N PRO A 168 2.44 -3.16 13.29
CA PRO A 168 2.78 -3.73 11.99
C PRO A 168 3.00 -5.25 12.06
N PRO A 169 2.58 -6.03 11.03
CA PRO A 169 2.85 -7.46 10.97
C PRO A 169 4.34 -7.76 10.95
N LYS A 170 4.72 -8.96 11.38
CA LYS A 170 6.11 -9.44 11.38
C LYS A 170 6.25 -10.67 10.52
N LEU A 171 7.35 -10.79 9.79
CA LEU A 171 7.65 -11.95 8.97
C LEU A 171 7.73 -13.23 9.83
N LYS A 172 7.06 -14.29 9.39
CA LYS A 172 7.08 -15.61 10.02
C LYS A 172 7.99 -16.57 9.25
N ILE A 173 9.28 -16.54 9.60
CA ILE A 173 10.38 -17.20 8.85
C ILE A 173 10.29 -18.73 8.89
N ASP A 174 9.73 -19.30 9.95
CA ASP A 174 9.58 -20.74 10.16
C ASP A 174 8.51 -21.38 9.27
N LYS A 175 7.57 -20.58 8.74
CA LYS A 175 6.48 -21.07 7.91
C LYS A 175 6.77 -20.89 6.42
N LYS A 176 7.05 -22.00 5.73
CA LYS A 176 7.38 -22.01 4.29
C LYS A 176 6.30 -22.62 3.39
N LYS A 177 5.25 -23.20 3.97
CA LYS A 177 4.18 -23.88 3.22
C LYS A 177 3.31 -22.88 2.48
N LEU A 178 3.03 -23.11 1.20
CA LEU A 178 2.06 -22.30 0.45
C LEU A 178 0.63 -22.46 1.01
N PRO A 179 -0.17 -21.37 1.09
CA PRO A 179 -1.59 -21.47 1.40
C PRO A 179 -2.36 -22.14 0.24
N SER A 180 -3.61 -22.52 0.46
CA SER A 180 -4.47 -22.98 -0.66
C SER A 180 -4.93 -21.76 -1.45
N LEU A 181 -4.37 -21.58 -2.64
CA LEU A 181 -4.74 -20.50 -3.54
C LEU A 181 -5.85 -20.95 -4.47
N SER A 182 -6.86 -20.09 -4.63
CA SER A 182 -7.85 -20.24 -5.68
C SER A 182 -7.31 -19.59 -6.96
N VAL A 183 -7.19 -20.36 -8.04
CA VAL A 183 -6.66 -19.90 -9.32
C VAL A 183 -7.78 -19.89 -10.35
N TYR A 184 -7.88 -18.79 -11.08
CA TYR A 184 -8.89 -18.59 -12.12
C TYR A 184 -8.19 -18.16 -13.41
N ALA A 185 -8.37 -18.94 -14.46
CA ALA A 185 -7.91 -18.62 -15.81
C ALA A 185 -9.13 -18.35 -16.69
N PHE A 186 -9.05 -17.35 -17.57
CA PHE A 186 -10.10 -17.06 -18.54
C PHE A 186 -9.51 -16.53 -19.84
N ASP A 187 -10.27 -16.68 -20.92
CA ASP A 187 -9.94 -16.23 -22.26
C ASP A 187 -11.21 -15.79 -23.00
N ILE A 188 -11.09 -14.84 -23.93
CA ILE A 188 -12.23 -14.25 -24.63
C ILE A 188 -12.03 -14.29 -26.14
N GLU A 189 -13.12 -14.41 -26.88
CA GLU A 189 -13.14 -14.28 -28.35
C GLU A 189 -14.07 -13.15 -28.75
N CYS A 190 -13.62 -12.31 -29.68
CA CYS A 190 -14.36 -11.15 -30.17
C CYS A 190 -14.77 -11.33 -31.63
N TYR A 191 -15.92 -10.79 -32.02
CA TYR A 191 -16.38 -10.82 -33.40
C TYR A 191 -15.78 -9.65 -34.22
N ASN A 192 -14.64 -9.90 -34.86
CA ASN A 192 -13.77 -8.88 -35.44
C ASN A 192 -13.66 -8.97 -36.98
N VAL A 193 -14.74 -8.62 -37.69
CA VAL A 193 -14.85 -8.76 -39.16
C VAL A 193 -13.75 -8.03 -39.95
N HIS A 194 -13.24 -6.93 -39.40
CA HIS A 194 -12.30 -6.04 -40.09
C HIS A 194 -10.83 -6.23 -39.65
N GLY A 195 -10.50 -7.30 -38.93
CA GLY A 195 -9.15 -7.57 -38.44
C GLY A 195 -9.02 -7.33 -36.94
N GLU A 196 -8.15 -6.43 -36.49
CA GLU A 196 -7.95 -6.19 -35.06
C GLU A 196 -9.26 -5.73 -34.38
N PRO A 197 -9.68 -6.34 -33.25
CA PRO A 197 -10.94 -6.01 -32.60
C PRO A 197 -10.93 -4.60 -32.00
N LEU A 198 -12.04 -3.87 -32.18
CA LEU A 198 -12.31 -2.57 -31.57
C LEU A 198 -13.47 -2.70 -30.58
N ALA A 199 -13.21 -2.40 -29.30
CA ALA A 199 -14.20 -2.55 -28.23
C ALA A 199 -15.51 -1.75 -28.45
N GLU A 200 -15.48 -0.68 -29.24
CA GLU A 200 -16.67 0.12 -29.56
C GLU A 200 -17.62 -0.54 -30.57
N ARG A 201 -17.16 -1.55 -31.31
CA ARG A 201 -17.88 -2.14 -32.45
C ARG A 201 -17.93 -3.67 -32.41
N ASP A 202 -16.85 -4.30 -31.98
CA ASP A 202 -16.64 -5.74 -32.12
C ASP A 202 -16.94 -6.43 -30.78
N PRO A 203 -18.12 -7.08 -30.64
CA PRO A 203 -18.59 -7.61 -29.37
C PRO A 203 -17.82 -8.86 -28.94
N ILE A 204 -17.83 -9.14 -27.63
CA ILE A 204 -17.32 -10.41 -27.09
C ILE A 204 -18.35 -11.50 -27.37
N ILE A 205 -17.96 -12.53 -28.11
CA ILE A 205 -18.86 -13.64 -28.48
C ILE A 205 -18.67 -14.89 -27.62
N ILE A 206 -17.49 -15.06 -27.02
CA ILE A 206 -17.19 -16.19 -26.14
C ILE A 206 -16.36 -15.71 -24.96
N ILE A 207 -16.70 -16.20 -23.77
CA ILE A 207 -15.84 -16.15 -22.59
C ILE A 207 -15.65 -17.58 -22.10
N SER A 208 -14.42 -18.07 -22.10
CA SER A 208 -14.06 -19.36 -21.53
C SER A 208 -13.35 -19.17 -20.18
N ARG A 209 -13.63 -20.04 -19.22
CA ARG A 209 -12.97 -20.01 -17.90
C ARG A 209 -12.62 -21.40 -17.40
N VAL A 210 -11.55 -21.48 -16.61
CA VAL A 210 -11.16 -22.63 -15.79
C VAL A 210 -10.88 -22.16 -14.36
N TYR A 211 -11.58 -22.72 -13.40
CA TYR A 211 -11.39 -22.46 -11.97
C TYR A 211 -10.78 -23.68 -11.27
N ASN A 212 -9.69 -23.46 -10.53
CA ASN A 212 -8.92 -24.48 -9.80
C ASN A 212 -8.58 -25.72 -10.65
N GLY A 213 -8.37 -25.53 -11.96
CA GLY A 213 -7.99 -26.58 -12.91
C GLY A 213 -9.09 -27.57 -13.30
N SER A 214 -10.26 -27.55 -12.66
CA SER A 214 -11.30 -28.58 -12.84
C SER A 214 -12.66 -28.03 -13.26
N ASP A 215 -13.09 -26.87 -12.75
CA ASP A 215 -14.36 -26.25 -13.13
C ASP A 215 -14.20 -25.45 -14.42
N LYS A 216 -14.72 -26.00 -15.52
CA LYS A 216 -14.62 -25.45 -16.87
C LYS A 216 -15.98 -24.95 -17.34
N VAL A 217 -16.06 -23.69 -17.75
CA VAL A 217 -17.29 -23.09 -18.28
C VAL A 217 -16.99 -22.30 -19.53
N ILE A 218 -17.89 -22.40 -20.51
CA ILE A 218 -17.91 -21.58 -21.72
C ILE A 218 -19.23 -20.82 -21.73
N LEU A 219 -19.14 -19.51 -21.79
CA LEU A 219 -20.26 -18.59 -21.96
C LEU A 219 -20.24 -18.13 -23.41
N THR A 220 -21.33 -18.33 -24.13
CA THR A 220 -21.48 -17.89 -25.52
C THR A 220 -22.56 -16.82 -25.63
N ALA A 221 -22.27 -15.76 -26.37
CA ALA A 221 -23.26 -14.73 -26.67
C ALA A 221 -24.38 -15.31 -27.54
N ARG A 222 -25.63 -14.90 -27.30
CA ARG A 222 -26.73 -15.16 -28.21
C ARG A 222 -26.85 -14.00 -29.18
N ASP A 223 -26.80 -14.28 -30.47
CA ASP A 223 -27.03 -13.32 -31.56
C ASP A 223 -26.12 -12.07 -31.56
N LYS A 224 -24.88 -12.20 -31.07
CA LYS A 224 -23.90 -11.08 -30.97
C LYS A 224 -24.36 -9.92 -30.06
N ASN A 225 -25.31 -10.16 -29.16
CA ASN A 225 -25.59 -9.27 -28.04
C ASN A 225 -24.72 -9.69 -26.86
N ASP A 226 -23.72 -8.90 -26.55
CA ASP A 226 -22.92 -8.94 -25.33
C ASP A 226 -23.58 -8.16 -24.17
#